data_AF-S6CEC9-F1
#
_entry.id   AF-S6CEC9-F1
#
_cell.length_a   1.000
_cell.length_b   1.000
_cell.length_c   1.000
_cell.angle_alpha   90.00
_cell.angle_beta   90.00
_cell.angle_gamma   90.00
#
_symmetry.space_group_name_H-M   'P 1'
#
loop_
_entity.id
_entity.type
_entity.pdbx_description
1 polymer ?
#
loop_
_entity_poly.entity_id
_entity_poly.type
_entity_poly.pdbx_seq_one_letter_code
_entity_poly.pdbx_strand_id
1 'polypeptide(L)'
;MPVALFLTPVRNLDLWWHLDAGRWMLEHGRYLDQEVRSFSQPGAHWANFSWLFQVLVALVERLGGGWGLLTLKGLTWWGIFTLLFRAIGGRGAPLAWWLALALFSWQLFPAMHLRPHLFEGLCLAASLWLLRQPPSRRWLASAAGLVLFWANVHASVVVGACALALHWLLGPRWHWPGRTVLVRRLPGALLLGGLVFLTPNGLGLLQVLLGHASADYMALYIREWLPIGDAAIPVPGPGHDCPCPGTAARPAGPW
;
A
#
# COMPACT_ATOMS: atom_id res chain seq x y z
N MET A 1 -4.59 -21.56 -13.88
CA MET A 1 -4.28 -20.42 -12.98
C MET A 1 -5.21 -19.21 -13.13
N PRO A 2 -5.62 -18.73 -14.32
CA PRO A 2 -6.44 -17.50 -14.43
C PRO A 2 -7.81 -17.62 -13.74
N VAL A 3 -8.49 -18.75 -13.92
CA VAL A 3 -9.84 -18.98 -13.35
C VAL A 3 -9.79 -19.04 -11.81
N ALA A 4 -8.73 -19.60 -11.23
CA ALA A 4 -8.56 -19.67 -9.78
C ALA A 4 -8.44 -18.28 -9.10
N LEU A 5 -8.01 -17.25 -9.84
CA LEU A 5 -7.95 -15.87 -9.34
C LEU A 5 -9.35 -15.30 -9.04
N PHE A 6 -10.36 -15.74 -9.79
CA PHE A 6 -11.75 -15.30 -9.66
C PHE A 6 -12.57 -16.13 -8.67
N LEU A 7 -12.12 -17.35 -8.34
CA LEU A 7 -12.88 -18.32 -7.55
C LEU A 7 -12.49 -18.39 -6.07
N THR A 8 -11.45 -17.67 -5.66
CA THR A 8 -11.06 -17.62 -4.25
C THR A 8 -11.98 -16.66 -3.48
N PRO A 9 -12.74 -17.16 -2.47
CA PRO A 9 -13.67 -16.33 -1.73
C PRO A 9 -12.92 -15.22 -0.98
N VAL A 10 -13.60 -14.09 -0.79
CA VAL A 10 -13.08 -12.97 -0.01
C VAL A 10 -13.09 -13.36 1.47
N ARG A 11 -12.03 -14.01 1.93
CA ARG A 11 -11.78 -14.38 3.33
C ARG A 11 -10.88 -13.35 4.00
N ASN A 12 -11.28 -12.09 3.98
CA ASN A 12 -10.49 -11.00 4.54
C ASN A 12 -11.36 -10.13 5.47
N LEU A 13 -11.09 -10.20 6.77
CA LEU A 13 -11.75 -9.35 7.77
C LEU A 13 -11.45 -7.87 7.54
N ASP A 14 -10.30 -7.53 6.97
CA ASP A 14 -9.89 -6.14 6.74
C ASP A 14 -10.66 -5.47 5.60
N LEU A 15 -11.27 -6.22 4.68
CA LEU A 15 -11.99 -5.57 3.57
C LEU A 15 -13.19 -4.77 4.06
N TRP A 16 -13.85 -5.22 5.12
CA TRP A 16 -15.11 -4.63 5.58
C TRP A 16 -14.92 -3.22 6.13
N TRP A 17 -13.85 -2.96 6.89
CA TRP A 17 -13.58 -1.61 7.37
C TRP A 17 -13.16 -0.66 6.23
N HIS A 18 -12.49 -1.17 5.19
CA HIS A 18 -12.21 -0.38 3.99
C HIS A 18 -13.48 0.00 3.22
N LEU A 19 -14.38 -0.97 2.99
CA LEU A 19 -15.68 -0.72 2.35
C LEU A 19 -16.48 0.28 3.16
N ASP A 20 -16.45 0.12 4.48
CA ASP A 20 -17.19 0.97 5.38
C ASP A 20 -16.69 2.43 5.38
N ALA A 21 -15.38 2.63 5.51
CA ALA A 21 -14.75 3.93 5.36
C ALA A 21 -15.05 4.56 3.99
N GLY A 22 -15.00 3.76 2.92
CA GLY A 22 -15.33 4.18 1.57
C GLY A 22 -16.78 4.64 1.42
N ARG A 23 -17.74 3.86 1.91
CA ARG A 23 -19.17 4.20 1.91
C ARG A 23 -19.44 5.46 2.71
N TRP A 24 -18.85 5.58 3.89
CA TRP A 24 -18.99 6.77 4.71
C TRP A 24 -18.49 8.02 3.99
N MET A 25 -17.31 7.96 3.35
CA MET A 25 -16.77 9.10 2.59
C MET A 25 -17.66 9.48 1.40
N LEU A 26 -18.21 8.49 0.70
CA LEU A 26 -19.15 8.70 -0.41
C LEU A 26 -20.48 9.31 0.06
N GLU A 27 -21.00 8.88 1.20
CA GLU A 27 -22.26 9.36 1.79
C GLU A 27 -22.14 10.79 2.33
N HIS A 28 -21.02 11.11 2.97
CA HIS A 28 -20.83 12.42 3.62
C HIS A 28 -20.12 13.45 2.72
N GLY A 29 -19.53 13.01 1.61
CA GLY A 29 -18.76 13.88 0.72
C GLY A 29 -17.54 14.52 1.38
N ARG A 30 -17.01 13.92 2.46
CA ARG A 30 -15.84 14.42 3.19
C ARG A 30 -14.77 13.34 3.34
N TYR A 31 -13.53 13.80 3.42
CA TYR A 31 -12.40 12.96 3.78
C TYR A 31 -12.56 12.44 5.21
N LEU A 32 -12.30 11.15 5.42
CA LEU A 32 -12.38 10.50 6.73
C LEU A 32 -11.00 10.50 7.38
N ASP A 33 -10.77 11.47 8.26
CA ASP A 33 -9.52 11.73 8.99
C ASP A 33 -9.62 11.47 10.50
N GLN A 34 -10.72 10.85 10.92
CA GLN A 34 -11.03 10.55 12.32
C GLN A 34 -11.62 9.15 12.44
N GLU A 35 -11.35 8.50 13.56
CA GLU A 35 -11.91 7.21 13.92
C GLU A 35 -13.40 7.35 14.26
N VAL A 36 -14.27 6.90 13.36
CA VAL A 36 -15.74 6.97 13.55
C VAL A 36 -16.30 5.68 14.17
N ARG A 37 -15.60 4.55 14.01
CA ARG A 37 -16.12 3.22 14.39
C ARG A 37 -15.25 2.43 15.35
N SER A 38 -14.14 3.00 15.80
CA SER A 38 -13.32 2.40 16.85
C SER A 38 -14.07 2.47 18.19
N PHE A 39 -14.24 1.31 18.85
CA PHE A 39 -14.82 1.25 20.19
C PHE A 39 -13.89 1.85 21.25
N SER A 40 -12.58 1.66 21.12
CA SER A 40 -11.59 2.07 22.12
C SER A 40 -11.06 3.49 21.92
N GLN A 41 -11.12 4.02 20.69
CA GLN A 41 -10.58 5.35 20.37
C GLN A 41 -11.52 6.15 19.45
N PRO A 42 -12.76 6.45 19.87
CA PRO A 42 -13.66 7.27 19.08
C PRO A 42 -13.12 8.70 18.93
N GLY A 43 -13.16 9.24 17.70
CA GLY A 43 -12.73 10.60 17.39
C GLY A 43 -11.21 10.81 17.34
N ALA A 44 -10.41 9.76 17.55
CA ALA A 44 -8.96 9.85 17.39
C ALA A 44 -8.60 10.21 15.94
N HIS A 45 -7.55 11.00 15.76
CA HIS A 45 -7.08 11.32 14.42
C HIS A 45 -6.61 10.06 13.69
N TRP A 46 -7.09 9.87 12.47
CA TRP A 46 -6.73 8.76 11.62
C TRP A 46 -6.16 9.28 10.30
N ALA A 47 -4.85 9.12 10.12
CA ALA A 47 -4.18 9.43 8.87
C ALA A 47 -4.52 8.38 7.80
N ASN A 48 -5.64 8.57 7.10
CA ASN A 48 -6.17 7.62 6.14
C ASN A 48 -5.42 7.65 4.79
N PHE A 49 -4.29 6.96 4.71
CA PHE A 49 -3.43 6.86 3.53
C PHE A 49 -3.96 5.92 2.42
N SER A 50 -5.10 5.26 2.64
CA SER A 50 -5.72 4.35 1.67
C SER A 50 -7.12 4.79 1.24
N TRP A 51 -7.41 6.09 1.38
CA TRP A 51 -8.74 6.64 1.12
C TRP A 51 -9.22 6.39 -0.31
N LEU A 52 -8.36 6.54 -1.32
CA LEU A 52 -8.77 6.35 -2.72
C LEU A 52 -9.08 4.87 -2.98
N PHE A 53 -8.30 3.96 -2.39
CA PHE A 53 -8.62 2.53 -2.44
C PHE A 53 -10.00 2.27 -1.85
N GLN A 54 -10.29 2.81 -0.66
CA GLN A 54 -11.58 2.64 0.04
C GLN A 54 -12.75 3.17 -0.81
N VAL A 55 -12.62 4.37 -1.38
CA VAL A 55 -13.62 4.96 -2.28
C VAL A 55 -13.82 4.08 -3.52
N LEU A 56 -12.74 3.61 -4.15
CA LEU A 56 -12.82 2.76 -5.35
C LEU A 56 -13.52 1.43 -5.07
N VAL A 57 -13.17 0.74 -3.97
CA VAL A 57 -13.81 -0.53 -3.64
C VAL A 57 -15.27 -0.33 -3.26
N ALA A 58 -15.63 0.75 -2.55
CA ALA A 58 -17.02 1.06 -2.21
C ALA A 58 -17.86 1.39 -3.47
N LEU A 59 -17.29 2.12 -4.44
CA LEU A 59 -17.96 2.39 -5.72
C LEU A 59 -18.18 1.09 -6.52
N VAL A 60 -17.15 0.25 -6.62
CA VAL A 60 -17.25 -1.03 -7.33
C VAL A 60 -18.26 -1.96 -6.66
N GLU A 61 -18.28 -2.00 -5.33
CA GLU A 61 -19.26 -2.77 -4.57
C GLU A 61 -20.68 -2.24 -4.77
N ARG A 62 -20.89 -0.92 -4.79
CA ARG A 62 -22.20 -0.32 -5.08
C ARG A 62 -22.70 -0.66 -6.49
N LEU A 63 -21.81 -0.76 -7.48
CA LEU A 63 -22.18 -1.02 -8.87
C LEU A 63 -22.38 -2.51 -9.20
N GLY A 64 -21.60 -3.40 -8.58
CA GLY A 64 -21.56 -4.81 -8.95
C GLY A 64 -21.60 -5.79 -7.78
N GLY A 65 -21.81 -5.32 -6.55
CA GLY A 65 -21.78 -6.12 -5.33
C GLY A 65 -20.48 -6.92 -5.19
N GLY A 66 -20.59 -8.12 -4.62
CA GLY A 66 -19.46 -9.04 -4.51
C GLY A 66 -18.82 -9.42 -5.85
N TRP A 67 -19.61 -9.51 -6.92
CA TRP A 67 -19.10 -9.81 -8.26
C TRP A 67 -18.22 -8.69 -8.81
N GLY A 68 -18.62 -7.43 -8.59
CA GLY A 68 -17.79 -6.26 -8.93
C GLY A 68 -16.43 -6.32 -8.23
N LEU A 69 -16.42 -6.66 -6.94
CA LEU A 69 -15.19 -6.79 -6.15
C LEU A 69 -14.30 -7.94 -6.63
N LEU A 70 -14.90 -9.10 -6.97
CA LEU A 70 -14.17 -10.24 -7.55
C LEU A 70 -13.56 -9.87 -8.91
N THR A 71 -14.32 -9.18 -9.76
CA THR A 71 -13.83 -8.70 -11.06
C THR A 71 -12.69 -7.71 -10.90
N LEU A 72 -12.81 -6.73 -9.98
CA LEU A 72 -11.74 -5.78 -9.69
C LEU A 72 -10.46 -6.50 -9.23
N LYS A 73 -10.58 -7.44 -8.29
CA LYS A 73 -9.47 -8.27 -7.82
C LYS A 73 -8.81 -9.03 -8.98
N GLY A 74 -9.60 -9.71 -9.80
CA GLY A 74 -9.10 -10.50 -10.92
C GLY A 74 -8.40 -9.65 -11.98
N LEU A 75 -8.98 -8.51 -12.35
CA LEU A 75 -8.37 -7.55 -13.29
C LEU A 75 -7.06 -6.96 -12.75
N THR A 76 -7.01 -6.68 -11.44
CA THR A 76 -5.80 -6.13 -10.81
C THR A 76 -4.67 -7.16 -10.83
N TRP A 77 -4.94 -8.43 -10.47
CA TRP A 77 -3.97 -9.52 -10.60
C TRP A 77 -3.52 -9.75 -12.03
N TRP A 78 -4.45 -9.74 -12.97
CA TRP A 78 -4.13 -9.86 -14.38
C TRP A 78 -3.21 -8.72 -14.85
N GLY A 79 -3.48 -7.48 -14.43
CA GLY A 79 -2.63 -6.31 -14.66
C GLY A 79 -1.23 -6.49 -14.08
N ILE A 80 -1.11 -6.93 -12.81
CA ILE A 80 0.16 -7.23 -12.14
C ILE A 80 0.98 -8.21 -12.98
N PHE A 81 0.42 -9.38 -13.29
CA PHE A 81 1.15 -10.42 -14.03
C PHE A 81 1.49 -10.00 -15.45
N THR A 82 0.65 -9.22 -16.11
CA THR A 82 0.92 -8.66 -17.43
C THR A 82 2.11 -7.70 -17.39
N LEU A 83 2.17 -6.83 -16.38
CA LEU A 83 3.28 -5.89 -16.21
C LEU A 83 4.58 -6.60 -15.83
N LEU A 84 4.51 -7.57 -14.91
CA LEU A 84 5.67 -8.41 -14.55
C LEU A 84 6.19 -9.19 -15.77
N PHE A 85 5.30 -9.79 -16.55
CA PHE A 85 5.64 -10.45 -17.81
C PHE A 85 6.39 -9.51 -18.76
N ARG A 86 5.91 -8.28 -18.94
CA ARG A 86 6.60 -7.28 -19.76
C ARG A 86 7.92 -6.85 -19.14
N ALA A 87 8.01 -6.76 -17.81
CA ALA A 87 9.23 -6.37 -17.09
C ALA A 87 10.34 -7.44 -17.17
N ILE A 88 10.01 -8.73 -17.22
CA ILE A 88 11.05 -9.77 -17.35
C ILE A 88 11.54 -9.98 -18.80
N GLY A 89 10.98 -9.27 -19.79
CA GLY A 89 11.37 -9.37 -21.21
C GLY A 89 10.36 -10.09 -22.10
N GLY A 90 9.17 -10.38 -21.58
CA GLY A 90 8.10 -10.99 -22.36
C GLY A 90 8.45 -12.40 -22.84
N ARG A 91 8.06 -12.74 -24.08
CA ARG A 91 8.34 -14.05 -24.69
C ARG A 91 9.83 -14.32 -24.91
N GLY A 92 10.66 -13.28 -24.92
CA GLY A 92 12.11 -13.42 -25.07
C GLY A 92 12.85 -13.66 -23.75
N ALA A 93 12.14 -13.71 -22.61
CA ALA A 93 12.76 -13.94 -21.31
C ALA A 93 13.26 -15.40 -21.19
N PRO A 94 14.42 -15.65 -20.55
CA PRO A 94 14.89 -17.00 -20.30
C PRO A 94 13.89 -17.80 -19.44
N LEU A 95 13.83 -19.12 -19.65
CA LEU A 95 12.92 -20.02 -18.92
C LEU A 95 13.01 -19.88 -17.39
N ALA A 96 14.21 -19.63 -16.86
CA ALA A 96 14.43 -19.40 -15.43
C ALA A 96 13.58 -18.24 -14.86
N TRP A 97 13.40 -17.16 -15.62
CA TRP A 97 12.58 -16.01 -15.20
C TRP A 97 11.10 -16.36 -15.18
N TRP A 98 10.67 -17.20 -16.12
CA TRP A 98 9.30 -17.71 -16.16
C TRP A 98 9.00 -18.65 -14.99
N LEU A 99 9.94 -19.56 -14.70
CA LEU A 99 9.85 -20.45 -13.53
C LEU A 99 9.82 -19.62 -12.24
N ALA A 100 10.68 -18.62 -12.10
CA ALA A 100 10.68 -17.74 -10.94
C ALA A 100 9.35 -16.97 -10.80
N LEU A 101 8.82 -16.42 -11.89
CA LEU A 101 7.52 -15.73 -11.87
C LEU A 101 6.38 -16.68 -11.51
N ALA A 102 6.38 -17.91 -12.03
CA ALA A 102 5.37 -18.93 -11.71
C ALA A 102 5.43 -19.34 -10.23
N LEU A 103 6.62 -19.61 -9.69
CA LEU A 103 6.82 -19.94 -8.27
C LEU A 103 6.42 -18.78 -7.35
N PHE A 104 6.79 -17.55 -7.71
CA PHE A 104 6.37 -16.35 -7.00
C PHE A 104 4.84 -16.21 -7.00
N SER A 105 4.20 -16.42 -8.15
CA SER A 105 2.74 -16.38 -8.29
C SER A 105 2.04 -17.43 -7.43
N TRP A 106 2.62 -18.63 -7.37
CA TRP A 106 2.12 -19.72 -6.53
C TRP A 106 2.20 -19.36 -5.05
N GLN A 107 3.33 -18.82 -4.60
CA GLN A 107 3.52 -18.42 -3.20
C GLN A 107 2.57 -17.28 -2.78
N LEU A 108 2.24 -16.38 -3.70
CA LEU A 108 1.30 -15.28 -3.43
C LEU A 108 -0.17 -15.70 -3.43
N PHE A 109 -0.51 -16.86 -3.96
CA PHE A 109 -1.90 -17.30 -4.12
C PHE A 109 -2.74 -17.24 -2.82
N PRO A 110 -2.23 -17.66 -1.64
CA PRO A 110 -2.98 -17.55 -0.38
C PRO A 110 -3.20 -16.10 0.06
N ALA A 111 -2.33 -15.17 -0.35
CA ALA A 111 -2.34 -13.76 0.04
C ALA A 111 -3.12 -12.85 -0.93
N MET A 112 -3.84 -13.44 -1.90
CA MET A 112 -4.60 -12.70 -2.92
C MET A 112 -5.90 -12.09 -2.39
N HIS A 113 -5.80 -11.24 -1.38
CA HIS A 113 -6.93 -10.53 -0.79
C HIS A 113 -7.14 -9.17 -1.46
N LEU A 114 -8.40 -8.71 -1.50
CA LEU A 114 -8.69 -7.34 -1.89
C LEU A 114 -8.35 -6.43 -0.68
N ARG A 115 -7.15 -5.88 -0.72
CA ARG A 115 -6.55 -4.96 0.26
C ARG A 115 -5.82 -3.84 -0.50
N PRO A 116 -5.51 -2.70 0.15
CA PRO A 116 -4.65 -1.67 -0.44
C PRO A 116 -3.33 -2.23 -1.01
N HIS A 117 -2.75 -3.24 -0.34
CA HIS A 117 -1.53 -3.94 -0.77
C HIS A 117 -1.64 -4.55 -2.18
N LEU A 118 -2.84 -4.90 -2.65
CA LEU A 118 -3.04 -5.39 -4.02
C LEU A 118 -2.76 -4.29 -5.06
N PHE A 119 -3.20 -3.06 -4.77
CA PHE A 119 -2.94 -1.90 -5.63
C PHE A 119 -1.48 -1.46 -5.56
N GLU A 120 -0.84 -1.60 -4.40
CA GLU A 120 0.62 -1.49 -4.28
C GLU A 120 1.33 -2.47 -5.21
N GLY A 121 0.94 -3.75 -5.22
CA GLY A 121 1.54 -4.74 -6.11
C GLY A 121 1.43 -4.35 -7.58
N LEU A 122 0.28 -3.79 -7.98
CA LEU A 122 0.08 -3.25 -9.33
C LEU A 122 1.01 -2.07 -9.62
N CYS A 123 1.13 -1.12 -8.68
CA CYS A 123 1.96 0.06 -8.86
C CYS A 123 3.45 -0.27 -8.86
N LEU A 124 3.87 -1.24 -8.05
CA LEU A 124 5.23 -1.78 -8.04
C LEU A 124 5.55 -2.47 -9.37
N ALA A 125 4.65 -3.33 -9.87
CA ALA A 125 4.83 -3.99 -11.17
C ALA A 125 4.91 -2.96 -12.32
N ALA A 126 4.09 -1.92 -12.29
CA ALA A 126 4.15 -0.81 -13.24
C ALA A 126 5.48 -0.05 -13.15
N SER A 127 5.98 0.18 -11.94
CA SER A 127 7.28 0.82 -11.70
C SER A 127 8.41 -0.02 -12.28
N LEU A 128 8.45 -1.33 -12.02
CA LEU A 128 9.45 -2.24 -12.59
C LEU A 128 9.44 -2.22 -14.12
N TRP A 129 8.26 -2.16 -14.74
CA TRP A 129 8.13 -2.02 -16.18
C TRP A 129 8.63 -0.66 -16.70
N LEU A 130 8.37 0.44 -15.98
CA LEU A 130 8.88 1.78 -16.30
C LEU A 130 10.40 1.88 -16.14
N LEU A 131 11.00 1.22 -15.15
CA LEU A 131 12.45 1.19 -14.91
C LEU A 131 13.23 0.56 -16.07
N ARG A 132 12.56 -0.17 -16.97
CA ARG A 132 13.20 -0.73 -18.19
C ARG A 132 13.23 0.24 -19.36
N GLN A 133 12.50 1.34 -19.26
CA GLN A 133 12.33 2.27 -20.36
C GLN A 133 13.26 3.47 -20.19
N PRO A 134 13.78 4.03 -21.29
CA PRO A 134 14.62 5.22 -21.21
C PRO A 134 13.80 6.43 -20.72
N PRO A 135 14.41 7.32 -19.90
CA PRO A 135 13.75 8.52 -19.44
C PRO A 135 13.38 9.45 -20.61
N SER A 136 12.11 9.84 -20.67
CA SER A 136 11.55 10.78 -21.65
C SER A 136 10.44 11.61 -20.99
N ARG A 137 9.96 12.69 -21.65
CA ARG A 137 8.82 13.47 -21.12
C ARG A 137 7.56 12.62 -20.91
N ARG A 138 7.29 11.71 -21.84
CA ARG A 138 6.16 10.76 -21.73
C ARG A 138 6.35 9.81 -20.55
N TRP A 139 7.57 9.29 -20.39
CA TRP A 139 7.93 8.46 -19.23
C TRP A 139 7.71 9.20 -17.91
N LEU A 140 8.14 10.47 -17.82
CA LEU A 140 7.96 11.27 -16.60
C LEU A 140 6.48 11.52 -16.30
N ALA A 141 5.66 11.77 -17.31
CA ALA A 141 4.22 11.91 -17.15
C ALA A 141 3.57 10.60 -16.65
N SER A 142 3.97 9.45 -17.19
CA SER A 142 3.50 8.14 -16.71
C SER A 142 3.95 7.85 -15.28
N ALA A 143 5.21 8.13 -14.95
CA ALA A 143 5.74 7.97 -13.59
C ALA A 143 5.02 8.91 -12.60
N ALA A 144 4.76 10.16 -12.99
CA ALA A 144 4.03 11.13 -12.16
C ALA A 144 2.59 10.68 -11.90
N GLY A 145 1.87 10.24 -12.93
CA GLY A 145 0.51 9.71 -12.77
C GLY A 145 0.49 8.46 -11.88
N LEU A 146 1.48 7.58 -12.03
CA LEU A 146 1.64 6.39 -11.20
C LEU A 146 1.90 6.74 -9.73
N VAL A 147 2.84 7.64 -9.44
CA VAL A 147 3.16 8.09 -8.08
C VAL A 147 1.94 8.77 -7.45
N LEU A 148 1.26 9.65 -8.18
CA LEU A 148 0.07 10.34 -7.68
C LEU A 148 -1.05 9.36 -7.32
N PHE A 149 -1.31 8.39 -8.20
CA PHE A 149 -2.29 7.34 -7.93
C PHE A 149 -1.88 6.50 -6.72
N TRP A 150 -0.62 6.04 -6.70
CA TRP A 150 -0.09 5.18 -5.63
C TRP A 150 -0.15 5.88 -4.27
N ALA A 151 0.23 7.15 -4.19
CA ALA A 151 0.21 7.93 -2.94
C ALA A 151 -1.18 8.00 -2.29
N ASN A 152 -2.24 7.90 -3.09
CA ASN A 152 -3.62 7.99 -2.61
C ASN A 152 -4.24 6.62 -2.31
N VAL A 153 -3.64 5.52 -2.77
CA VAL A 153 -4.10 4.15 -2.47
C VAL A 153 -3.26 3.46 -1.39
N HIS A 154 -1.97 3.76 -1.26
CA HIS A 154 -1.09 3.11 -0.30
C HIS A 154 0.16 3.94 0.08
N ALA A 155 0.55 3.86 1.36
CA ALA A 155 1.69 4.60 1.91
C ALA A 155 3.06 4.18 1.35
N SER A 156 3.18 2.96 0.81
CA SER A 156 4.46 2.44 0.27
C SER A 156 4.94 3.12 -1.02
N VAL A 157 4.19 4.10 -1.54
CA VAL A 157 4.57 4.91 -2.70
C VAL A 157 5.99 5.48 -2.61
N VAL A 158 6.49 5.76 -1.40
CA VAL A 158 7.84 6.27 -1.17
C VAL A 158 8.90 5.41 -1.85
N VAL A 159 8.75 4.08 -1.78
CA VAL A 159 9.68 3.13 -2.41
C VAL A 159 9.68 3.29 -3.93
N GLY A 160 8.49 3.35 -4.54
CA GLY A 160 8.33 3.54 -5.97
C GLY A 160 8.82 4.91 -6.47
N ALA A 161 8.44 5.98 -5.76
CA ALA A 161 8.83 7.34 -6.09
C ALA A 161 10.35 7.53 -6.05
N CYS A 162 11.02 6.98 -5.02
CA CYS A 162 12.48 6.98 -4.92
C CYS A 162 13.13 6.25 -6.10
N ALA A 163 12.70 5.02 -6.40
CA ALA A 163 13.25 4.24 -7.50
C ALA A 163 13.05 4.93 -8.86
N LEU A 164 11.86 5.48 -9.11
CA LEU A 164 11.54 6.20 -10.34
C LEU A 164 12.31 7.53 -10.44
N ALA A 165 12.46 8.27 -9.36
CA ALA A 165 13.25 9.51 -9.33
C ALA A 165 14.74 9.24 -9.62
N LEU A 166 15.32 8.20 -9.01
CA LEU A 166 16.69 7.79 -9.28
C LEU A 166 16.87 7.35 -10.73
N HIS A 167 15.95 6.55 -11.26
CA HIS A 167 15.97 6.15 -12.67
C HIS A 167 15.80 7.32 -13.64
N TRP A 168 14.97 8.30 -13.29
CA TRP A 168 14.84 9.53 -14.06
C TRP A 168 16.19 10.25 -14.13
N LEU A 169 16.85 10.44 -12.98
CA LEU A 169 18.15 11.09 -12.91
C LEU A 169 19.22 10.32 -13.69
N LEU A 170 19.38 9.03 -13.40
CA LEU A 170 20.53 8.22 -13.82
C LEU A 170 20.32 7.41 -15.12
N GLY A 171 19.07 7.23 -15.56
CA GLY A 171 18.72 6.40 -16.72
C GLY A 171 18.82 4.88 -16.47
N PRO A 172 18.54 4.02 -17.48
CA PRO A 172 18.27 2.58 -17.29
C PRO A 172 19.42 1.70 -16.79
N ARG A 173 20.65 2.21 -16.78
CA ARG A 173 21.83 1.51 -16.25
C ARG A 173 22.40 2.17 -15.00
N TRP A 174 21.65 3.13 -14.44
CA TRP A 174 22.05 3.95 -13.29
C TRP A 174 23.47 4.52 -13.44
N HIS A 175 23.80 4.96 -14.66
CA HIS A 175 25.09 5.58 -14.92
C HIS A 175 25.03 7.05 -14.50
N TRP A 176 26.11 7.57 -13.91
CA TRP A 176 26.18 8.98 -13.56
C TRP A 176 26.17 9.84 -14.83
N PRO A 177 25.15 10.70 -15.04
CA PRO A 177 25.12 11.60 -16.17
C PRO A 177 26.01 12.82 -15.91
N GLY A 178 26.42 13.52 -16.96
CA GLY A 178 27.12 14.80 -16.80
C GLY A 178 26.28 15.83 -16.05
N ARG A 179 26.94 16.76 -15.35
CA ARG A 179 26.31 17.79 -14.47
C ARG A 179 25.15 18.52 -15.15
N THR A 180 25.30 18.93 -16.40
CA THR A 180 24.25 19.65 -17.16
C THR A 180 22.96 18.83 -17.32
N VAL A 181 23.09 17.51 -17.57
CA VAL A 181 21.94 16.62 -17.69
C VAL A 181 21.28 16.42 -16.33
N LEU A 182 22.08 16.26 -15.27
CA LEU A 182 21.58 16.10 -13.91
C LEU A 182 20.74 17.32 -13.48
N VAL A 183 21.28 18.53 -13.65
CA VAL A 183 20.58 19.79 -13.33
C VAL A 183 19.26 19.91 -14.10
N ARG A 184 19.26 19.56 -15.39
CA ARG A 184 18.03 19.58 -16.22
C ARG A 184 16.98 18.56 -15.77
N ARG A 185 17.40 17.43 -15.20
CA ARG A 185 16.49 16.36 -14.76
C ARG A 185 16.03 16.53 -13.31
N LEU A 186 16.78 17.27 -12.49
CA LEU A 186 16.46 17.51 -11.09
C LEU A 186 15.01 17.97 -10.83
N PRO A 187 14.43 18.92 -11.58
CA PRO A 187 13.04 19.32 -11.36
C PRO A 187 12.04 18.16 -11.52
N GLY A 188 12.29 17.24 -12.45
CA GLY A 188 11.44 16.06 -12.64
C GLY A 188 11.57 15.05 -11.49
N ALA A 189 12.76 14.89 -10.92
CA ALA A 189 12.94 14.05 -9.73
C ALA A 189 12.26 14.67 -8.50
N LEU A 190 12.39 15.99 -8.32
CA LEU A 190 11.70 16.74 -7.26
C LEU A 190 10.18 16.69 -7.40
N LEU A 191 9.66 16.75 -8.65
CA LEU A 191 8.25 16.55 -8.92
C LEU A 191 7.77 15.18 -8.43
N LEU A 192 8.47 14.10 -8.79
CA LEU A 192 8.11 12.74 -8.32
C LEU A 192 8.15 12.64 -6.79
N GLY A 193 9.14 13.26 -6.14
CA GLY A 193 9.19 13.32 -4.68
C GLY A 193 8.06 14.14 -4.06
N GLY A 194 7.69 15.27 -4.66
CA GLY A 194 6.61 16.14 -4.17
C GLY A 194 5.22 15.50 -4.32
N LEU A 195 4.99 14.73 -5.39
CA LEU A 195 3.71 14.05 -5.64
C LEU A 195 3.35 13.01 -4.57
N VAL A 196 4.33 12.47 -3.84
CA VAL A 196 4.10 11.59 -2.69
C VAL A 196 3.24 12.27 -1.63
N PHE A 197 3.36 13.58 -1.47
CA PHE A 197 2.63 14.37 -0.48
C PHE A 197 1.35 14.98 -1.03
N LEU A 198 1.01 14.74 -2.31
CA LEU A 198 -0.24 15.21 -2.90
C LEU A 198 -1.39 14.26 -2.54
N THR A 199 -1.67 14.21 -1.24
CA THR A 199 -2.74 13.44 -0.61
C THR A 199 -3.47 14.33 0.39
N PRO A 200 -4.71 13.99 0.82
CA PRO A 200 -5.41 14.75 1.86
C PRO A 200 -4.62 14.88 3.17
N ASN A 201 -3.76 13.90 3.48
CA ASN A 201 -2.90 13.93 4.68
C ASN A 201 -1.64 14.79 4.51
N GLY A 202 -1.26 15.18 3.29
CA GLY A 202 -0.05 15.95 3.04
C GLY A 202 1.20 15.30 3.64
N LEU A 203 1.87 16.05 4.54
CA LEU A 203 3.04 15.58 5.29
C LEU A 203 2.71 14.57 6.41
N GLY A 204 1.43 14.38 6.76
CA GLY A 204 0.99 13.39 7.75
C GLY A 204 1.40 11.96 7.40
N LEU A 205 1.69 11.67 6.13
CA LEU A 205 2.31 10.41 5.72
C LEU A 205 3.65 10.15 6.43
N LEU A 206 4.47 11.18 6.64
CA LEU A 206 5.74 11.06 7.36
C LEU A 206 5.51 10.68 8.83
N GLN A 207 4.48 11.24 9.46
CA GLN A 207 4.13 10.88 10.83
C GLN A 207 3.74 9.41 10.94
N VAL A 208 2.98 8.89 9.97
CA VAL A 208 2.63 7.47 9.90
C VAL A 208 3.90 6.62 9.75
N LEU A 209 4.76 6.94 8.78
CA LEU A 209 5.96 6.16 8.50
C LEU A 209 6.94 6.17 9.69
N LEU A 210 7.20 7.33 10.28
CA LEU A 210 8.08 7.48 11.43
C LEU A 210 7.47 6.82 12.68
N GLY A 211 6.18 7.01 12.91
CA GLY A 211 5.46 6.41 14.03
C GLY A 211 5.49 4.88 13.99
N HIS A 212 5.36 4.27 12.81
CA HIS A 212 5.50 2.83 12.62
C HIS A 212 6.95 2.37 12.83
N ALA A 213 7.93 3.12 12.33
CA ALA A 213 9.35 2.79 12.49
C ALA A 213 9.81 2.87 13.96
N SER A 214 9.18 3.71 14.78
CA SER A 214 9.47 3.88 16.20
C SER A 214 8.51 3.14 17.13
N ALA A 215 7.56 2.35 16.61
CA ALA A 215 6.54 1.69 17.41
C ALA A 215 7.07 0.40 18.05
N ASP A 216 7.58 0.50 19.28
CA ASP A 216 8.09 -0.65 20.05
C ASP A 216 7.04 -1.76 20.22
N TYR A 217 5.75 -1.41 20.26
CA TYR A 217 4.66 -2.39 20.41
C TYR A 217 4.51 -3.30 19.18
N MET A 218 4.91 -2.88 17.99
CA MET A 218 4.78 -3.73 16.80
C MET A 218 5.70 -4.95 16.89
N ALA A 219 6.91 -4.79 17.42
CA ALA A 219 7.84 -5.89 17.68
C ALA A 219 7.32 -6.87 18.75
N LEU A 220 6.44 -6.43 19.65
CA LEU A 220 5.85 -7.28 20.69
C LEU A 220 4.76 -8.22 20.14
N TYR A 221 4.03 -7.81 19.10
CA TYR A 221 2.86 -8.54 18.61
C TYR A 221 3.01 -9.14 17.21
N ILE A 222 3.96 -8.68 16.40
CA ILE A 222 4.15 -9.14 15.02
C ILE A 222 5.47 -9.90 14.90
N ARG A 223 5.37 -11.24 14.91
CA ARG A 223 6.54 -12.14 14.91
C ARG A 223 7.43 -11.97 13.68
N GLU A 224 6.83 -11.59 12.56
CA GLU A 224 7.48 -11.41 11.27
C GLU A 224 8.45 -10.21 11.24
N TRP A 225 8.41 -9.34 12.26
CA TRP A 225 9.25 -8.15 12.37
C TRP A 225 10.43 -8.33 13.33
N LEU A 226 10.50 -9.47 14.03
CA LEU A 226 11.63 -9.79 14.89
C LEU A 226 12.87 -10.13 14.02
N PRO A 227 14.08 -9.76 14.47
CA PRO A 227 15.31 -10.20 13.82
C PRO A 227 15.36 -11.71 13.70
N ILE A 228 15.88 -12.20 12.56
CA ILE A 228 16.07 -13.64 12.34
C ILE A 228 17.10 -14.14 13.36
N GLY A 229 16.62 -14.78 14.44
CA GLY A 229 17.44 -15.29 15.54
C GLY A 229 16.81 -15.11 16.93
N ASP A 230 15.94 -14.11 17.09
CA ASP A 230 15.30 -13.80 18.38
C ASP A 230 13.99 -14.58 18.53
N ALA A 231 14.10 -15.88 18.81
CA ALA A 231 12.96 -16.77 19.07
C ALA A 231 12.41 -16.67 20.50
N ALA A 232 12.99 -15.81 21.36
CA ALA A 232 12.55 -15.67 22.74
C ALA A 232 11.46 -14.60 22.85
N ILE A 233 10.23 -15.05 23.06
CA ILE A 233 9.12 -14.19 23.48
C ILE A 233 9.50 -13.61 24.85
N PRO A 234 9.59 -12.27 25.05
CA PRO A 234 9.44 -11.72 26.37
C PRO A 234 7.98 -11.97 26.75
N VAL A 235 7.71 -13.07 27.46
CA VAL A 235 6.44 -13.23 28.15
C VAL A 235 6.38 -12.06 29.12
N PRO A 236 5.38 -11.15 29.06
CA PRO A 236 5.25 -10.15 30.10
C PRO A 236 5.16 -10.90 31.42
N GLY A 237 6.18 -10.75 32.26
CA GLY A 237 6.15 -11.28 33.62
C GLY A 237 4.93 -10.71 34.35
N PRO A 238 4.43 -11.38 35.40
CA PRO A 238 3.20 -11.02 36.09
C PRO A 238 3.25 -9.68 36.87
N GLY A 239 4.07 -8.71 36.47
CA GLY A 239 4.26 -7.41 37.11
C GLY A 239 4.20 -6.20 36.18
N HIS A 240 3.82 -6.36 34.90
CA HIS A 240 3.46 -5.20 34.09
C HIS A 240 1.97 -4.90 34.30
N ASP A 241 1.70 -4.04 35.27
CA ASP A 241 0.40 -3.41 35.46
C ASP A 241 -0.02 -2.73 34.15
N CYS A 242 -0.93 -3.36 33.42
CA CYS A 242 -1.70 -2.71 32.38
C CYS A 242 -2.53 -1.61 33.08
N PRO A 243 -2.32 -0.32 32.81
CA PRO A 243 -3.22 0.69 33.35
C PRO A 243 -4.57 0.53 32.64
N CYS A 244 -5.50 -0.18 33.27
CA CYS A 244 -6.91 -0.15 32.89
C CYS A 244 -7.40 1.30 32.93
N PRO A 245 -7.87 1.88 31.82
CA PRO A 245 -8.49 3.20 31.88
C PRO A 245 -9.85 3.06 32.57
N GLY A 246 -9.94 3.57 33.80
CA GLY A 246 -11.20 4.08 34.34
C GLY A 246 -12.17 3.06 34.96
N THR A 247 -11.75 2.32 35.98
CA THR A 247 -12.65 2.00 37.09
C THR A 247 -12.80 3.25 37.97
N ALA A 248 -13.51 4.26 37.46
CA ALA A 248 -14.08 5.27 38.34
C ALA A 248 -15.18 4.57 39.16
N ALA A 249 -14.90 4.34 40.44
CA ALA A 249 -15.83 3.81 41.40
C ALA A 249 -17.16 4.58 41.32
N ARG A 250 -18.26 3.87 41.03
CA ARG A 250 -19.60 4.39 41.33
C ARG A 250 -19.71 4.50 42.85
N PRO A 251 -20.01 5.67 43.44
CA PRO A 251 -20.40 5.71 44.83
C PRO A 251 -21.76 5.02 44.96
N ALA A 252 -21.81 3.99 45.82
CA ALA A 252 -23.06 3.40 46.27
C ALA A 252 -23.83 4.46 47.08
N GLY A 253 -24.97 4.91 46.56
CA GLY A 253 -25.97 5.67 47.30
C GLY A 253 -27.20 4.79 47.54
N PRO A 254 -27.85 4.89 48.71
CA PRO A 254 -29.02 4.05 49.03
C PRO A 254 -30.28 4.57 48.33
N TRP A 255 -31.17 3.62 48.03
CA TRP A 255 -32.52 3.72 47.45
C TRP A 255 -32.60 3.73 45.93
#